data_AF-A0ABD6EZC4-F1
#
_entry.id   AF-A0ABD6EZC4-F1
#
_cell.length_a   1.000
_cell.length_b   1.000
_cell.length_c   1.000
_cell.angle_alpha   90.00
_cell.angle_beta   90.00
_cell.angle_gamma   90.00
#
_symmetry.space_group_name_H-M   'P 1'
#
loop_
_entity.id
_entity.type
_entity.pdbx_description
1 polymer ?
#
loop_
_entity_poly.entity_id
_entity_poly.type
_entity_poly.pdbx_seq_one_letter_code
_entity_poly.pdbx_strand_id
1 'polypeptide(L)'
;MAENMKNGLNLGVYDGINFRVELPKVRGGSMLWSIIDHMDHKITCLDPQNTGKSFCKWMNKLKYFVYSAVSSRSSSKSVWLSVVG
;
A
#
# COMPACT_ATOMS: atom_id res chain seq x y z
N MET A 1 -8.74 -9.26 23.26
CA MET A 1 -10.04 -8.75 22.78
C MET A 1 -9.94 -7.34 22.21
N ALA A 2 -9.27 -6.38 22.86
CA ALA A 2 -9.15 -4.99 22.40
C ALA A 2 -8.59 -4.82 20.96
N GLU A 3 -7.58 -5.60 20.57
CA GLU A 3 -7.00 -5.56 19.22
C GLU A 3 -7.98 -5.95 18.10
N ASN A 4 -8.91 -6.87 18.38
CA ASN A 4 -9.90 -7.29 17.39
C ASN A 4 -10.86 -6.13 17.09
N MET A 5 -11.35 -5.45 18.14
CA MET A 5 -12.22 -4.28 17.99
C MET A 5 -11.50 -3.14 17.26
N LYS A 6 -10.20 -2.91 17.56
CA LYS A 6 -9.40 -1.92 16.83
C LYS A 6 -9.36 -2.20 15.33
N ASN A 7 -9.37 -3.46 14.90
CA ASN A 7 -9.32 -3.87 13.50
C ASN A 7 -10.70 -4.13 12.88
N GLY A 8 -11.78 -3.74 13.57
CA GLY A 8 -13.14 -3.97 13.10
C GLY A 8 -13.63 -5.41 13.21
N LEU A 9 -12.85 -6.28 13.85
CA LEU A 9 -13.22 -7.67 14.11
C LEU A 9 -14.09 -7.74 15.36
N ASN A 10 -15.16 -8.54 15.30
CA ASN A 10 -16.19 -8.67 16.34
C ASN A 10 -16.97 -7.36 16.61
N LEU A 11 -17.01 -6.44 15.64
CA LEU A 11 -17.97 -5.34 15.61
C LEU A 11 -19.14 -5.73 14.72
N GLY A 12 -20.36 -5.39 15.14
CA GLY A 12 -21.55 -5.49 14.31
C GLY A 12 -21.54 -4.48 13.17
N VAL A 13 -22.45 -4.65 12.22
CA VAL A 13 -22.74 -3.62 11.22
C VAL A 13 -23.45 -2.47 11.93
N TYR A 14 -22.96 -1.25 11.74
CA TYR A 14 -23.58 -0.04 12.27
C TYR A 14 -23.93 0.87 11.11
N ASP A 15 -25.18 1.29 10.99
CA ASP A 15 -25.65 2.18 9.91
C ASP A 15 -25.30 1.66 8.49
N GLY A 16 -25.40 0.34 8.30
CA GLY A 16 -25.01 -0.33 7.04
C GLY A 16 -23.49 -0.45 6.81
N ILE A 17 -22.66 0.11 7.71
CA ILE A 17 -21.19 0.10 7.60
C ILE A 17 -20.62 -1.16 8.23
N ASN A 18 -19.89 -1.94 7.43
CA ASN A 18 -19.14 -3.10 7.90
C ASN A 18 -17.70 -2.70 8.26
N PHE A 19 -17.45 -2.47 9.56
CA PHE A 19 -16.14 -2.04 10.04
C PHE A 19 -15.01 -3.03 9.79
N ARG A 20 -15.31 -4.32 9.61
CA ARG A 20 -14.29 -5.31 9.23
C ARG A 20 -13.71 -5.02 7.85
N VAL A 21 -14.43 -4.32 6.99
CA VAL A 21 -14.02 -3.95 5.63
C VAL A 21 -13.53 -2.51 5.58
N GLU A 22 -14.25 -1.57 6.20
CA GLU A 22 -13.94 -0.14 6.07
C GLU A 22 -12.70 0.29 6.88
N LEU A 23 -12.44 -0.31 8.05
CA LEU A 23 -11.25 0.05 8.83
C LEU A 23 -9.93 -0.31 8.11
N PRO A 24 -9.76 -1.51 7.54
CA PRO A 24 -8.59 -1.82 6.72
C PRO A 24 -8.45 -0.92 5.49
N LYS A 25 -9.57 -0.55 4.83
CA LYS A 25 -9.53 0.37 3.67
C LYS A 25 -9.01 1.76 4.07
N VAL A 26 -9.55 2.34 5.15
CA VAL A 26 -9.13 3.67 5.60
C VAL A 26 -7.68 3.67 6.08
N ARG A 27 -7.26 2.64 6.84
CA ARG A 27 -5.90 2.56 7.38
C ARG A 27 -4.85 2.18 6.34
N GLY A 28 -5.20 1.32 5.40
CA GLY A 28 -4.32 0.89 4.31
C GLY A 28 -4.32 1.84 3.13
N GLY A 29 -5.29 2.76 3.06
CA GLY A 29 -5.52 3.62 1.90
C GLY A 29 -4.29 4.44 1.51
N SER A 30 -3.62 5.09 2.46
CA SER A 30 -2.42 5.90 2.18
C SER A 30 -1.26 5.07 1.64
N MET A 31 -1.05 3.87 2.18
CA MET A 31 -0.03 2.94 1.69
C MET A 31 -0.38 2.43 0.29
N LEU A 32 -1.64 2.09 0.04
CA LEU A 32 -2.12 1.67 -1.28
C LEU A 32 -1.96 2.79 -2.31
N TRP A 33 -2.29 4.03 -1.96
CA TRP A 33 -2.08 5.19 -2.82
C TRP A 33 -0.60 5.39 -3.16
N SER A 34 0.31 5.23 -2.20
CA SER A 34 1.75 5.27 -2.48
C SER A 34 2.19 4.17 -3.45
N ILE A 35 1.62 2.96 -3.35
CA ILE A 35 1.92 1.86 -4.29
C ILE A 35 1.47 2.23 -5.70
N ILE A 36 0.23 2.70 -5.84
CA ILE A 36 -0.35 3.11 -7.13
C ILE A 36 0.47 4.24 -7.75
N ASP A 37 0.84 5.24 -6.94
CA ASP A 37 1.66 6.37 -7.38
C ASP A 37 3.03 5.92 -7.90
N HIS A 38 3.72 5.00 -7.22
CA HIS A 38 4.99 4.46 -7.73
C HIS A 38 4.83 3.66 -9.04
N MET A 39 3.73 2.92 -9.20
CA MET A 39 3.43 2.20 -10.45
C MET A 39 3.15 3.19 -11.60
N ASP A 40 2.33 4.21 -11.36
CA ASP A 40 1.98 5.22 -12.36
C ASP A 40 3.21 6.01 -12.81
N HIS A 41 4.04 6.40 -11.86
CA HIS A 41 5.31 7.05 -12.15
C HIS A 41 6.24 6.16 -12.99
N LYS A 42 6.30 4.84 -12.71
CA LYS A 42 7.08 3.89 -13.51
C LYS A 42 6.57 3.83 -14.94
N ILE A 43 5.26 3.69 -15.13
CA ILE A 43 4.61 3.64 -16.45
C ILE A 43 4.92 4.93 -17.22
N THR A 44 4.78 6.08 -16.56
CA THR A 44 5.09 7.40 -17.13
C THR A 44 6.54 7.48 -17.62
N CYS A 45 7.48 6.88 -16.90
CA CYS A 45 8.91 6.88 -17.25
C CYS A 45 9.31 5.82 -18.28
N LEU A 46 8.46 4.83 -18.54
CA LEU A 46 8.62 3.86 -19.63
C LEU A 46 8.22 4.47 -20.99
N ASP A 47 7.42 5.54 -21.01
CA ASP A 47 7.12 6.26 -22.24
C ASP A 47 8.39 6.93 -22.81
N PRO A 48 8.77 6.65 -24.07
CA PRO A 48 9.94 7.25 -24.71
C PRO A 48 9.96 8.78 -24.64
N GLN A 49 8.80 9.45 -24.60
CA GLN A 49 8.69 10.92 -24.52
C GLN A 49 9.17 11.48 -23.17
N ASN A 50 9.11 10.69 -22.10
CA ASN A 50 9.44 11.12 -20.74
C ASN A 50 10.83 10.68 -20.26
N THR A 51 11.55 9.88 -21.05
CA THR A 51 12.88 9.33 -20.73
C THR A 51 13.92 10.39 -20.35
N GLY A 52 13.78 11.62 -20.84
CA GLY A 52 14.70 12.73 -20.57
C GLY A 52 14.53 13.41 -19.20
N LYS A 53 13.47 13.09 -18.44
CA LYS A 53 13.20 13.73 -17.15
C LYS A 53 14.15 13.19 -16.06
N SER A 54 14.69 14.08 -15.22
CA SER A 54 15.63 13.74 -14.15
C SER A 54 15.09 12.69 -13.16
N PHE A 55 13.79 12.72 -12.90
CA PHE A 55 13.08 11.76 -12.06
C PHE A 55 12.98 10.36 -12.69
N CYS A 56 12.92 10.24 -14.02
CA CYS A 56 12.88 8.94 -14.68
C CYS A 56 14.22 8.20 -14.64
N LYS A 57 15.32 8.90 -14.38
CA LYS A 57 16.68 8.31 -14.29
C LYS A 57 16.81 7.28 -13.17
N TRP A 58 16.24 7.56 -12.00
CA TRP A 58 16.26 6.63 -10.86
C TRP A 58 15.17 5.57 -11.00
N MET A 59 14.00 5.98 -11.49
CA MET A 59 12.82 5.13 -11.58
C MET A 59 12.89 4.05 -12.67
N ASN A 60 13.53 4.33 -13.82
CA ASN A 60 13.69 3.33 -14.87
C ASN A 60 14.55 2.13 -14.42
N LYS A 61 15.48 2.35 -13.49
CA LYS A 61 16.35 1.30 -12.94
C LYS A 61 15.68 0.46 -11.85
N LEU A 62 14.60 0.95 -11.24
CA LEU A 62 13.90 0.24 -10.18
C LEU A 62 12.99 -0.85 -10.75
N LYS A 63 13.19 -2.08 -10.28
CA LYS A 63 12.32 -3.24 -10.54
C LYS A 63 11.53 -3.68 -9.31
N TYR A 64 12.03 -3.33 -8.12
CA TYR A 64 11.42 -3.71 -6.85
C TYR A 64 11.37 -2.49 -5.95
N PHE A 65 10.20 -2.27 -5.35
CA PHE A 65 10.02 -1.33 -4.26
C PHE A 65 9.52 -2.12 -3.05
N VAL A 66 10.24 -2.01 -1.93
CA VAL A 66 9.97 -2.82 -0.73
C VAL A 66 9.31 -1.94 0.32
N TYR A 67 8.14 -2.36 0.78
CA TYR A 67 7.46 -1.78 1.93
C TYR A 67 7.68 -2.64 3.17
N SER A 68 8.01 -2.00 4.28
CA SER A 68 8.01 -2.64 5.60
C SER A 68 6.82 -2.10 6.39
N ALA A 69 5.97 -3.00 6.87
CA ALA A 69 4.85 -2.65 7.72
C ALA A 69 5.09 -3.23 9.12
N VAL A 70 5.05 -2.36 10.13
CA VAL A 70 5.07 -2.81 11.52
C VAL A 70 3.64 -3.08 11.99
N SER A 71 3.42 -4.26 12.54
CA SER A 71 2.19 -4.57 13.28
C SER A 71 2.50 -4.47 14.77
N SER A 72 1.62 -3.84 15.55
CA SER A 72 1.72 -3.80 17.01
C SER A 72 1.57 -5.17 17.68
N ARG A 73 1.22 -6.21 16.91
CA ARG A 73 1.17 -7.59 17.37
C ARG A 73 2.57 -8.20 17.26
N SER A 74 3.14 -8.63 18.39
CA SER A 74 4.43 -9.33 18.54
C SER A 74 4.46 -10.68 17.81
N SER A 75 4.33 -10.61 16.49
CA SER A 75 4.55 -11.62 15.49
C SER A 75 4.87 -10.83 14.24
N SER A 76 6.15 -10.43 14.08
CA SER A 76 6.66 -9.75 12.88
C SER A 76 6.33 -10.60 11.67
N LYS A 77 5.21 -10.28 11.01
CA LYS A 77 4.92 -10.76 9.67
C LYS A 77 5.38 -9.67 8.73
N SER A 78 6.61 -9.79 8.25
CA SER A 78 7.11 -8.96 7.15
C SER A 78 6.27 -9.30 5.92
N VAL A 79 5.39 -8.40 5.52
CA VAL A 79 4.67 -8.51 4.24
C VAL A 79 5.59 -7.95 3.18
N TRP A 80 6.24 -8.83 2.43
CA TRP A 80 7.01 -8.46 1.25
C TRP A 80 6.03 -8.29 0.09
N LEU A 81 5.55 -7.06 -0.10
CA LEU A 81 4.84 -6.70 -1.33
C LEU A 81 5.88 -6.42 -2.41
N SER A 82 6.17 -7.42 -3.25
CA SER A 82 6.87 -7.21 -4.51
C SER A 82 5.87 -6.63 -5.52
N VAL A 83 5.93 -5.32 -5.71
CA VAL A 83 5.29 -4.68 -6.86
C VAL A 83 6.16 -4.99 -8.08
N VAL A 84 5.75 -5.99 -8.87
CA VAL A 84 6.38 -6.32 -10.15
C VAL A 84 5.84 -5.35 -11.18
N GLY A 85 6.73 -4.54 -11.76
CA GLY A 85 6.48 -3.68 -12.91
C GLY A 85 7.50 -3.93 -14.01
#